data_AF-A0A6I3UYG5-F1
#
_entry.id   AF-A0A6I3UYG5-F1
#
_cell.length_a   1.000
_cell.length_b   1.000
_cell.length_c   1.000
_cell.angle_alpha   90.00
_cell.angle_beta   90.00
_cell.angle_gamma   90.00
#
_symmetry.space_group_name_H-M   'P 1'
#
loop_
_entity.id
_entity.type
_entity.pdbx_description
1 polymer ?
#
loop_
_entity_poly.entity_id
_entity_poly.type
_entity_poly.pdbx_seq_one_letter_code
_entity_poly.pdbx_strand_id
1 'polypeptide(L)'
;IAENFLQVREIAKEVASDLVIAYGAEIYYTPDVLDKLGKKRIPTLNDSRYALIEFSMNTPYRDIHSALSKILMLGITPVIAHIERYDALENNEKRVRELIDMGCYTQVNSSHVLKPKLFGERYKFMKKRAQYFLEHDLVHVIASDMHNLDGRPPHMAEAYDLVTQKYGEAKAQELFI
;
A
#
# COMPACT_ATOMS: atom_id res chain seq x y z
N ILE A 1 -17.66 -12.24 0.75
CA ILE A 1 -16.59 -11.43 0.11
C ILE A 1 -16.34 -11.89 -1.32
N ALA A 2 -15.98 -13.16 -1.55
CA ALA A 2 -15.76 -13.68 -2.92
C ALA A 2 -16.97 -13.49 -3.85
N GLU A 3 -18.19 -13.71 -3.36
CA GLU A 3 -19.42 -13.49 -4.14
C GLU A 3 -19.60 -12.02 -4.57
N ASN A 4 -19.51 -11.07 -3.62
CA ASN A 4 -19.58 -9.64 -3.93
C ASN A 4 -18.47 -9.20 -4.91
N PHE A 5 -17.27 -9.78 -4.78
CA PHE A 5 -16.17 -9.51 -5.70
C PHE A 5 -16.50 -9.94 -7.14
N LEU A 6 -17.10 -11.12 -7.33
CA LEU A 6 -17.50 -11.58 -8.66
C LEU A 6 -18.55 -10.65 -9.27
N GLN A 7 -19.51 -10.17 -8.48
CA GLN A 7 -20.49 -9.18 -8.95
C GLN A 7 -19.81 -7.87 -9.38
N VAL A 8 -18.88 -7.34 -8.58
CA VAL A 8 -18.11 -6.12 -8.95
C VAL A 8 -17.28 -6.33 -10.21
N ARG A 9 -16.68 -7.52 -10.40
CA ARG A 9 -15.93 -7.86 -11.62
C ARG A 9 -16.83 -7.86 -12.86
N GLU A 10 -18.07 -8.31 -12.74
CA GLU A 10 -19.02 -8.23 -13.86
C GLU A 10 -19.42 -6.78 -14.16
N ILE A 11 -19.72 -5.98 -13.12
CA ILE A 11 -20.04 -4.55 -13.27
C ILE A 11 -18.89 -3.79 -13.94
N ALA A 12 -17.64 -4.13 -13.65
CA ALA A 12 -16.48 -3.47 -14.25
C ALA A 12 -16.45 -3.57 -15.79
N LYS A 13 -17.04 -4.62 -16.38
CA LYS A 13 -17.14 -4.79 -17.84
C LYS A 13 -18.09 -3.77 -18.48
N GLU A 14 -19.04 -3.23 -17.71
CA GLU A 14 -19.93 -2.14 -18.15
C GLU A 14 -19.19 -0.80 -18.21
N VAL A 15 -18.09 -0.65 -17.45
CA VAL A 15 -17.27 0.56 -17.43
C VAL A 15 -16.28 0.55 -18.60
N ALA A 16 -15.50 -0.52 -18.74
CA ALA A 16 -14.56 -0.69 -19.84
C ALA A 16 -14.18 -2.17 -20.02
N SER A 17 -14.04 -2.61 -21.26
CA SER A 17 -13.73 -4.01 -21.59
C SER A 17 -12.31 -4.45 -21.21
N ASP A 18 -11.40 -3.50 -21.07
CA ASP A 18 -10.00 -3.68 -20.71
C ASP A 18 -9.71 -3.39 -19.22
N LEU A 19 -10.74 -3.05 -18.42
CA LEU A 19 -10.60 -2.89 -16.98
C LEU A 19 -10.51 -4.26 -16.29
N VAL A 20 -9.32 -4.58 -15.78
CA VAL A 20 -9.04 -5.84 -15.08
C VAL A 20 -9.28 -5.70 -13.58
N ILE A 21 -10.15 -6.56 -13.02
CA ILE A 21 -10.41 -6.64 -11.58
C ILE A 21 -9.81 -7.94 -11.00
N ALA A 22 -8.71 -7.80 -10.27
CA ALA A 22 -8.00 -8.89 -9.59
C ALA A 22 -8.47 -9.06 -8.13
N TYR A 23 -8.42 -10.31 -7.61
CA TYR A 23 -8.84 -10.60 -6.25
C TYR A 23 -7.68 -10.45 -5.25
N GLY A 24 -7.96 -10.02 -4.03
CA GLY A 24 -6.96 -9.84 -2.98
C GLY A 24 -7.61 -9.38 -1.68
N ALA A 25 -6.78 -9.11 -0.67
CA ALA A 25 -7.21 -8.54 0.60
C ALA A 25 -6.13 -7.60 1.15
N GLU A 26 -6.57 -6.51 1.78
CA GLU A 26 -5.79 -5.80 2.78
C GLU A 26 -5.96 -6.55 4.11
N ILE A 27 -4.85 -6.97 4.71
CA ILE A 27 -4.85 -7.86 5.86
C ILE A 27 -4.28 -7.10 7.06
N TYR A 28 -5.18 -6.68 7.95
CA TYR A 28 -4.79 -6.19 9.26
C TYR A 28 -4.12 -7.31 10.05
N TYR A 29 -2.87 -7.09 10.45
CA TYR A 29 -2.09 -8.14 11.10
C TYR A 29 -2.60 -8.47 12.51
N THR A 30 -3.00 -9.71 12.69
CA THR A 30 -3.22 -10.38 13.97
C THR A 30 -2.52 -11.74 13.97
N PRO A 31 -2.19 -12.35 15.12
CA PRO A 31 -1.46 -13.62 15.15
C PRO A 31 -2.10 -14.77 14.35
N ASP A 32 -3.43 -14.80 14.21
CA ASP A 32 -4.16 -15.82 13.45
C ASP A 32 -4.02 -15.66 11.92
N VAL A 33 -3.54 -14.51 11.43
CA VAL A 33 -3.25 -14.27 10.01
C VAL A 33 -2.25 -15.29 9.48
N LEU A 34 -1.27 -15.71 10.28
CA LEU A 34 -0.26 -16.69 9.86
C LEU A 34 -0.90 -18.05 9.53
N ASP A 35 -1.83 -18.53 10.37
CA ASP A 35 -2.57 -19.77 10.10
C ASP A 35 -3.46 -19.63 8.86
N LYS A 36 -4.16 -18.48 8.75
CA LYS A 36 -5.06 -18.19 7.64
C LYS A 36 -4.31 -18.12 6.31
N LEU A 37 -3.16 -17.45 6.26
CA LEU A 37 -2.29 -17.40 5.07
C LEU A 37 -1.71 -18.77 4.74
N GLY A 38 -1.13 -19.48 5.73
CA GLY A 38 -0.55 -20.81 5.53
C GLY A 38 -1.56 -21.85 5.03
N LYS A 39 -2.83 -21.73 5.43
CA LYS A 39 -3.93 -22.59 4.96
C LYS A 39 -4.70 -22.02 3.77
N LYS A 40 -4.22 -20.93 3.14
CA LYS A 40 -4.88 -20.25 2.01
C LYS A 40 -6.36 -19.88 2.26
N ARG A 41 -6.70 -19.54 3.52
CA ARG A 41 -8.06 -19.14 3.93
C ARG A 41 -8.34 -17.65 3.71
N ILE A 42 -7.30 -16.86 3.48
CA ILE A 42 -7.40 -15.46 3.06
C ILE A 42 -6.52 -15.26 1.82
N PRO A 43 -6.94 -14.39 0.87
CA PRO A 43 -6.27 -14.27 -0.41
C PRO A 43 -4.99 -13.45 -0.31
N THR A 44 -4.01 -13.80 -1.14
CA THR A 44 -2.91 -12.93 -1.55
C THR A 44 -3.35 -12.07 -2.74
N LEU A 45 -2.54 -11.07 -3.11
CA LEU A 45 -2.81 -10.21 -4.27
C LEU A 45 -2.74 -11.04 -5.56
N ASN A 46 -3.89 -11.23 -6.20
CA ASN A 46 -4.08 -11.98 -7.44
C ASN A 46 -3.49 -13.41 -7.40
N ASP A 47 -3.65 -14.12 -6.27
CA ASP A 47 -3.08 -15.46 -6.02
C ASP A 47 -1.54 -15.54 -6.23
N SER A 48 -0.87 -14.39 -6.17
CA SER A 48 0.58 -14.31 -6.21
C SER A 48 1.19 -14.64 -4.84
N ARG A 49 2.51 -14.52 -4.73
CA ARG A 49 3.21 -14.59 -3.44
C ARG A 49 3.05 -13.34 -2.58
N TYR A 50 2.45 -12.25 -3.09
CA TYR A 50 2.40 -10.97 -2.40
C TYR A 50 1.15 -10.81 -1.54
N ALA A 51 1.30 -10.45 -0.26
CA ALA A 51 0.18 -10.14 0.62
C ALA A 51 0.24 -8.67 1.06
N LEU A 52 -0.87 -7.94 0.95
CA LEU A 52 -0.97 -6.56 1.44
C LEU A 52 -1.25 -6.58 2.95
N ILE A 53 -0.28 -6.13 3.74
CA ILE A 53 -0.32 -6.20 5.21
C ILE A 53 -0.42 -4.78 5.78
N GLU A 54 -1.38 -4.57 6.67
CA GLU A 54 -1.52 -3.33 7.42
C GLU A 54 -1.37 -3.53 8.93
N PHE A 55 -1.05 -2.45 9.63
CA PHE A 55 -0.91 -2.39 11.08
C PHE A 55 -1.66 -1.18 11.65
N SER A 56 -1.79 -1.10 12.98
CA SER A 56 -2.21 0.14 13.62
C SER A 56 -1.12 1.21 13.52
N MET A 57 -1.52 2.49 13.45
CA MET A 57 -0.62 3.66 13.38
C MET A 57 0.50 3.64 14.43
N ASN A 58 0.17 3.24 15.65
CA ASN A 58 1.06 3.22 16.81
C ASN A 58 1.75 1.86 17.05
N THR A 59 1.68 0.92 16.09
CA THR A 59 2.31 -0.40 16.25
C THR A 59 3.81 -0.25 16.40
N PRO A 60 4.43 -0.80 17.47
CA PRO A 60 5.87 -0.70 17.66
C PRO A 60 6.67 -1.35 16.52
N TYR A 61 7.81 -0.76 16.16
CA TYR A 61 8.68 -1.29 15.09
C TYR A 61 9.04 -2.77 15.26
N ARG A 62 9.34 -3.20 16.51
CA ARG A 62 9.66 -4.59 16.82
C ARG A 62 8.53 -5.53 16.44
N ASP A 63 7.29 -5.10 16.62
CA ASP A 63 6.11 -5.94 16.38
C ASP A 63 5.80 -5.99 14.87
N ILE A 64 5.97 -4.86 14.15
CA ILE A 64 5.96 -4.82 12.67
C ILE A 64 7.02 -5.78 12.11
N HIS A 65 8.27 -5.63 12.53
CA HIS A 65 9.39 -6.47 12.06
C HIS A 65 9.14 -7.96 12.35
N SER A 66 8.69 -8.30 13.56
CA SER A 66 8.39 -9.70 13.96
C SER A 66 7.25 -10.30 13.13
N ALA A 67 6.19 -9.52 12.88
CA ALA A 67 5.07 -9.93 12.05
C ALA A 67 5.49 -10.23 10.60
N LEU A 68 6.19 -9.29 9.97
CA LEU A 68 6.66 -9.42 8.60
C LEU A 68 7.64 -10.57 8.43
N SER A 69 8.56 -10.78 9.39
CA SER A 69 9.47 -11.92 9.40
C SER A 69 8.74 -13.26 9.38
N LYS A 70 7.68 -13.41 10.20
CA LYS A 70 6.89 -14.65 10.24
C LYS A 70 6.12 -14.89 8.94
N ILE A 71 5.63 -13.84 8.29
CA ILE A 71 4.96 -13.95 6.99
C ILE A 71 5.96 -14.39 5.90
N LEU A 72 7.16 -13.80 5.89
CA LEU A 72 8.24 -14.19 4.97
C LEU A 72 8.63 -15.66 5.14
N MET A 73 8.66 -16.18 6.37
CA MET A 73 8.92 -17.61 6.64
C MET A 73 7.87 -18.56 6.06
N LEU A 74 6.66 -18.08 5.73
CA LEU A 74 5.65 -18.85 5.01
C LEU A 74 5.87 -18.87 3.49
N GLY A 75 6.93 -18.21 3.00
CA GLY A 75 7.18 -18.01 1.58
C GLY A 75 6.30 -16.94 0.93
N ILE A 76 5.67 -16.08 1.74
CA ILE A 76 4.80 -14.98 1.31
C ILE A 76 5.57 -13.67 1.43
N THR A 77 5.54 -12.85 0.39
CA THR A 77 6.20 -11.55 0.33
C THR A 77 5.26 -10.45 0.81
N PRO A 78 5.54 -9.76 1.93
CA PRO A 78 4.69 -8.66 2.37
C PRO A 78 4.84 -7.43 1.49
N VAL A 79 3.71 -6.85 1.08
CA VAL A 79 3.60 -5.45 0.66
C VAL A 79 3.03 -4.70 1.86
N ILE A 80 3.81 -3.80 2.45
CA ILE A 80 3.41 -3.03 3.62
C ILE A 80 2.51 -1.89 3.14
N ALA A 81 1.22 -1.96 3.49
CA ALA A 81 0.23 -0.96 3.12
C ALA A 81 0.57 0.41 3.73
N HIS A 82 0.38 1.48 2.97
CA HIS A 82 0.42 2.89 3.40
C HIS A 82 1.45 3.21 4.51
N ILE A 83 2.74 3.01 4.22
CA ILE A 83 3.82 3.14 5.22
C ILE A 83 3.88 4.50 5.92
N GLU A 84 3.31 5.54 5.31
CA GLU A 84 3.12 6.88 5.89
C GLU A 84 2.24 6.89 7.14
N ARG A 85 1.43 5.85 7.38
CA ARG A 85 0.58 5.76 8.56
C ARG A 85 1.33 5.35 9.83
N TYR A 86 2.49 4.73 9.75
CA TYR A 86 3.13 4.12 10.92
C TYR A 86 4.11 5.08 11.60
N ASP A 87 3.83 5.41 12.87
CA ASP A 87 4.71 6.27 13.68
C ASP A 87 6.09 5.65 13.84
N ALA A 88 6.16 4.32 13.85
CA ALA A 88 7.39 3.57 13.91
C ALA A 88 8.36 3.82 12.73
N LEU A 89 7.85 4.28 11.58
CA LEU A 89 8.63 4.49 10.35
C LEU A 89 8.86 5.97 10.03
N GLU A 90 8.19 6.89 10.73
CA GLU A 90 8.29 8.32 10.47
C GLU A 90 9.74 8.83 10.54
N ASN A 91 10.19 9.50 9.46
CA ASN A 91 11.53 10.07 9.31
C ASN A 91 12.67 9.07 9.64
N ASN A 92 12.44 7.79 9.38
CA ASN A 92 13.36 6.72 9.77
C ASN A 92 13.68 5.78 8.60
N GLU A 93 14.48 6.30 7.65
CA GLU A 93 14.97 5.54 6.49
C GLU A 93 15.57 4.19 6.88
N LYS A 94 16.38 4.13 7.94
CA LYS A 94 17.01 2.89 8.41
C LYS A 94 15.98 1.79 8.65
N ARG A 95 14.92 2.08 9.40
CA ARG A 95 13.87 1.09 9.69
C ARG A 95 13.14 0.62 8.44
N VAL A 96 12.86 1.54 7.52
CA VAL A 96 12.19 1.19 6.26
C VAL A 96 13.09 0.31 5.40
N ARG A 97 14.37 0.68 5.24
CA ARG A 97 15.36 -0.14 4.52
C ARG A 97 15.54 -1.50 5.16
N GLU A 98 15.61 -1.61 6.49
CA GLU A 98 15.68 -2.90 7.19
C GLU A 98 14.49 -3.82 6.82
N LEU A 99 13.27 -3.27 6.70
CA LEU A 99 12.10 -4.05 6.27
C LEU A 99 12.17 -4.43 4.77
N ILE A 100 12.72 -3.56 3.93
CA ILE A 100 12.91 -3.83 2.51
C ILE A 100 13.97 -4.92 2.30
N ASP A 101 15.13 -4.77 2.95
CA ASP A 101 16.29 -5.67 2.84
C ASP A 101 15.98 -7.09 3.34
N MET A 102 15.05 -7.24 4.30
CA MET A 102 14.56 -8.56 4.70
C MET A 102 13.59 -9.21 3.70
N GLY A 103 13.15 -8.46 2.67
CA GLY A 103 12.35 -8.95 1.56
C GLY A 103 10.93 -8.38 1.47
N CYS A 104 10.61 -7.27 2.14
CA CYS A 104 9.31 -6.62 2.02
C CYS A 104 9.31 -5.52 0.94
N TYR A 105 8.12 -5.17 0.47
CA TYR A 105 7.89 -4.03 -0.42
C TYR A 105 7.00 -3.01 0.29
N THR A 106 7.03 -1.76 -0.17
CA THR A 106 6.35 -0.64 0.51
C THR A 106 5.37 0.04 -0.43
N GLN A 107 4.18 0.33 0.09
CA GLN A 107 3.14 1.06 -0.62
C GLN A 107 2.81 2.37 0.08
N VAL A 108 2.54 3.42 -0.70
CA VAL A 108 2.09 4.74 -0.24
C VAL A 108 0.79 5.14 -0.94
N ASN A 109 -0.14 5.78 -0.23
CA ASN A 109 -1.41 6.17 -0.83
C ASN A 109 -1.25 7.38 -1.76
N SER A 110 -1.89 7.33 -2.92
CA SER A 110 -1.83 8.39 -3.94
C SER A 110 -2.31 9.75 -3.39
N SER A 111 -3.32 9.74 -2.51
CA SER A 111 -3.84 10.93 -1.83
C SER A 111 -2.81 11.63 -0.94
N HIS A 112 -1.85 10.88 -0.38
CA HIS A 112 -0.78 11.40 0.46
C HIS A 112 0.47 11.83 -0.35
N VAL A 113 0.56 11.48 -1.63
CA VAL A 113 1.59 12.00 -2.54
C VAL A 113 1.33 13.48 -2.88
N LEU A 114 0.05 13.88 -2.94
CA LEU A 114 -0.34 15.22 -3.33
C LEU A 114 0.17 16.31 -2.39
N LYS A 115 0.43 17.50 -2.94
CA LYS A 115 0.80 18.68 -2.14
C LYS A 115 -0.29 19.01 -1.09
N PRO A 116 0.08 19.51 0.10
CA PRO A 116 -0.88 20.01 1.08
C PRO A 116 -1.81 21.06 0.48
N LYS A 117 -3.12 20.95 0.75
CA LYS A 117 -4.10 21.98 0.35
C LYS A 117 -3.84 23.28 1.12
N LEU A 118 -4.14 24.42 0.49
CA LEU A 118 -4.01 25.75 1.11
C LEU A 118 -4.95 25.92 2.32
N PHE A 119 -6.13 25.30 2.26
CA PHE A 119 -7.15 25.36 3.31
C PHE A 119 -7.70 23.96 3.59
N GLY A 120 -8.02 23.69 4.86
CA GLY A 120 -8.71 22.46 5.26
C GLY A 120 -7.90 21.16 5.11
N GLU A 121 -6.56 21.24 5.04
CA GLU A 121 -5.71 20.06 4.92
C GLU A 121 -5.71 19.22 6.21
N ARG A 122 -6.38 18.07 6.16
CA ARG A 122 -6.51 17.14 7.30
C ARG A 122 -5.34 16.16 7.41
N TYR A 123 -4.65 15.87 6.31
CA TYR A 123 -3.65 14.80 6.23
C TYR A 123 -2.22 15.36 6.05
N LYS A 124 -1.97 16.56 6.56
CA LYS A 124 -0.67 17.25 6.42
C LYS A 124 0.52 16.40 6.86
N PHE A 125 0.38 15.67 7.96
CA PHE A 125 1.45 14.82 8.49
C PHE A 125 1.69 13.58 7.63
N MET A 126 0.63 12.92 7.15
CA MET A 126 0.74 11.79 6.21
C MET A 126 1.43 12.22 4.91
N LYS A 127 1.06 13.39 4.37
CA LYS A 127 1.69 13.96 3.17
C LYS A 127 3.18 14.23 3.36
N LYS A 128 3.56 14.77 4.53
CA LYS A 128 4.98 15.00 4.87
C LYS A 128 5.75 13.67 4.95
N ARG A 129 5.18 12.64 5.57
CA ARG A 129 5.80 11.30 5.68
C ARG A 129 5.95 10.64 4.31
N ALA A 130 4.90 10.65 3.48
CA ALA A 130 4.94 10.16 2.11
C ALA A 130 6.01 10.88 1.26
N GLN A 131 6.10 12.20 1.38
CA GLN A 131 7.16 12.99 0.73
C GLN A 131 8.55 12.54 1.17
N TYR A 132 8.79 12.36 2.48
CA TYR A 132 10.07 11.88 3.01
C TYR A 132 10.44 10.52 2.40
N PHE A 133 9.51 9.57 2.34
CA PHE A 133 9.80 8.24 1.79
C PHE A 133 10.09 8.26 0.28
N LEU A 134 9.39 9.10 -0.48
CA LEU A 134 9.69 9.28 -1.91
C LEU A 134 11.05 9.93 -2.15
N GLU A 135 11.41 10.93 -1.35
CA GLU A 135 12.70 11.64 -1.46
C GLU A 135 13.92 10.75 -1.15
N HIS A 136 13.73 9.71 -0.33
CA HIS A 136 14.79 8.77 0.05
C HIS A 136 14.72 7.44 -0.73
N ASP A 137 13.88 7.36 -1.76
CA ASP A 137 13.71 6.17 -2.60
C ASP A 137 13.32 4.91 -1.79
N LEU A 138 12.28 5.06 -0.96
CA LEU A 138 11.79 4.03 -0.03
C LEU A 138 10.39 3.51 -0.38
N VAL A 139 9.87 3.85 -1.55
CA VAL A 139 8.52 3.50 -2.00
C VAL A 139 8.64 2.60 -3.22
N HIS A 140 7.93 1.48 -3.23
CA HIS A 140 7.89 0.56 -4.38
C HIS A 140 6.61 0.71 -5.19
N VAL A 141 5.50 1.08 -4.55
CA VAL A 141 4.19 1.20 -5.20
C VAL A 141 3.44 2.41 -4.66
N ILE A 142 2.79 3.16 -5.56
CA ILE A 142 1.73 4.10 -5.21
C ILE A 142 0.40 3.48 -5.60
N ALA A 143 -0.54 3.41 -4.64
CA ALA A 143 -1.88 2.87 -4.86
C ALA A 143 -2.94 3.82 -4.30
N SER A 144 -4.19 3.70 -4.76
CA SER A 144 -5.23 4.68 -4.41
C SER A 144 -5.73 4.55 -2.98
N ASP A 145 -5.86 3.30 -2.49
CA ASP A 145 -6.61 2.97 -1.27
C ASP A 145 -8.00 3.65 -1.28
N MET A 146 -8.64 3.63 -2.45
CA MET A 146 -9.93 4.26 -2.74
C MET A 146 -11.08 3.51 -2.07
N HIS A 147 -12.09 4.23 -1.60
CA HIS A 147 -13.28 3.64 -0.97
C HIS A 147 -14.60 4.21 -1.50
N ASN A 148 -14.60 5.45 -2.01
CA ASN A 148 -15.79 6.18 -2.46
C ASN A 148 -15.38 7.38 -3.31
N LEU A 149 -16.33 8.19 -3.78
CA LEU A 149 -16.06 9.36 -4.63
C LEU A 149 -16.02 10.69 -3.86
N ASP A 150 -16.20 10.66 -2.54
CA ASP A 150 -16.28 11.85 -1.69
C ASP A 150 -15.06 11.99 -0.76
N GLY A 151 -15.00 11.20 0.32
CA GLY A 151 -13.96 11.34 1.34
C GLY A 151 -12.63 10.68 0.97
N ARG A 152 -12.66 9.63 0.16
CA ARG A 152 -11.52 8.79 -0.24
C ARG A 152 -11.59 8.36 -1.72
N PRO A 153 -11.64 9.32 -2.67
CA PRO A 153 -11.53 9.04 -4.11
C PRO A 153 -10.10 8.63 -4.51
N PRO A 154 -9.94 7.96 -5.66
CA PRO A 154 -8.62 7.73 -6.23
C PRO A 154 -8.01 9.06 -6.71
N HIS A 155 -6.73 9.27 -6.40
CA HIS A 155 -5.94 10.41 -6.88
C HIS A 155 -4.73 9.93 -7.69
N MET A 156 -4.94 8.91 -8.54
CA MET A 156 -3.83 8.22 -9.21
C MET A 156 -3.20 9.09 -10.29
N ALA A 157 -4.01 9.76 -11.11
CA ALA A 157 -3.52 10.62 -12.18
C ALA A 157 -2.75 11.82 -11.61
N GLU A 158 -3.31 12.51 -10.61
CA GLU A 158 -2.66 13.67 -10.00
C GLU A 158 -1.37 13.30 -9.27
N ALA A 159 -1.32 12.10 -8.67
CA ALA A 159 -0.11 11.59 -8.04
C ALA A 159 0.95 11.21 -9.09
N TYR A 160 0.56 10.58 -10.20
CA TYR A 160 1.45 10.23 -11.31
C TYR A 160 2.11 11.48 -11.90
N ASP A 161 1.32 12.52 -12.20
CA ASP A 161 1.81 13.78 -12.74
C ASP A 161 2.80 14.45 -11.78
N LEU A 162 2.50 14.43 -10.48
CA LEU A 162 3.37 15.03 -9.47
C LEU A 162 4.69 14.27 -9.31
N VAL A 163 4.65 12.94 -9.34
CA VAL A 163 5.88 12.11 -9.31
C VAL A 163 6.68 12.32 -10.58
N THR A 164 6.03 12.37 -11.75
CA THR A 164 6.68 12.67 -13.05
C THR A 164 7.39 14.01 -13.00
N GLN A 165 6.71 15.06 -12.51
CA GLN A 165 7.28 16.40 -12.39
C GLN A 165 8.49 16.45 -11.45
N LYS A 166 8.46 15.72 -10.34
CA LYS A 166 9.46 15.86 -9.26
C LYS A 166 10.63 14.88 -9.36
N TYR A 167 10.37 13.66 -9.82
CA TYR A 167 11.33 12.54 -9.83
C TYR A 167 11.57 11.96 -11.23
N GLY A 168 10.88 12.49 -12.26
CA GLY A 168 11.00 12.05 -13.64
C GLY A 168 10.03 10.93 -14.01
N GLU A 169 9.78 10.80 -15.32
CA GLU A 169 8.83 9.84 -15.88
C GLU A 169 9.21 8.40 -15.59
N ALA A 170 10.50 8.04 -15.61
CA ALA A 170 10.94 6.68 -15.32
C ALA A 170 10.53 6.22 -13.91
N LYS A 171 10.65 7.11 -12.92
CA LYS A 171 10.22 6.83 -11.54
C LYS A 171 8.70 6.78 -11.42
N ALA A 172 8.00 7.67 -12.13
CA ALA A 172 6.54 7.63 -12.18
C ALA A 172 6.02 6.34 -12.80
N GLN A 173 6.64 5.85 -13.88
CA GLN A 173 6.32 4.55 -14.42
C GLN A 173 6.57 3.49 -13.35
N GLU A 174 7.80 3.35 -12.82
CA GLU A 174 8.17 2.37 -11.79
C GLU A 174 7.14 2.21 -10.65
N LEU A 175 6.62 3.31 -10.11
CA LEU A 175 5.73 3.29 -8.94
C LEU A 175 4.24 3.03 -9.27
N PHE A 176 3.84 3.11 -10.54
CA PHE A 176 2.45 3.05 -11.00
C PHE A 176 2.17 1.96 -12.07
N ILE A 177 3.17 1.14 -12.42
CA ILE A 177 3.06 0.06 -13.44
C ILE A 177 1.98 -0.96 -13.09
#